data_AF-A0A485LT73-F1
#
_entry.id   AF-A0A485LT73-F1
#
_cell.length_a   1.000
_cell.length_b   1.000
_cell.length_c   1.000
_cell.angle_alpha   90.00
_cell.angle_beta   90.00
_cell.angle_gamma   90.00
#
_symmetry.space_group_name_H-M   'P 1'
#
loop_
_entity.id
_entity.type
_entity.pdbx_description
1 polymer ?
#
loop_
_entity_poly.entity_id
_entity_poly.type
_entity_poly.pdbx_seq_one_letter_code
_entity_poly.pdbx_strand_id
1 'polypeptide(L)'
;MDATSLPLLRAGPDLLRVGFNRASEDTRPVHEVQRIEIHRRLRGFEGKMNTVEQIYGKAAAMRLRTEKVLLEQHTRLPGLPSSRVGLDTVLGNDELIDFCDVLNDPQESTEVPFRVHDVMEVKLAIF
;
A
#
# COMPACT_ATOMS: atom_id res chain seq x y z
N MET A 1 4.48 -6.41 2.76
CA MET A 1 5.45 -5.82 3.70
C MET A 1 5.46 -6.74 4.92
N ASP A 2 6.36 -7.72 4.93
CA ASP A 2 6.37 -8.78 5.93
C ASP A 2 6.75 -8.23 7.31
N ALA A 3 6.17 -8.83 8.36
CA ALA A 3 6.22 -8.38 9.75
C ALA A 3 7.60 -8.43 10.44
N THR A 4 8.67 -8.49 9.64
CA THR A 4 10.09 -8.50 10.03
C THR A 4 10.89 -7.74 8.97
N SER A 5 10.48 -6.52 8.61
CA SER A 5 11.31 -5.68 7.75
C SER A 5 12.54 -5.27 8.56
N LEU A 6 13.73 -5.71 8.11
CA LEU A 6 14.99 -5.24 8.67
C LEU A 6 14.99 -3.70 8.66
N PRO A 7 15.39 -3.04 9.76
CA PRO A 7 15.44 -1.59 9.79
C PRO A 7 16.35 -1.09 8.67
N LEU A 8 15.87 -0.10 7.91
CA LEU A 8 16.66 0.53 6.86
C LEU A 8 17.75 1.37 7.53
N LEU A 9 18.97 0.84 7.58
CA LEU A 9 20.11 1.47 8.23
C LEU A 9 20.55 2.69 7.41
N ARG A 10 20.23 3.88 7.92
CA ARG A 10 20.62 5.16 7.30
C ARG A 10 22.12 5.45 7.39
N ALA A 11 22.81 4.81 8.33
CA ALA A 11 24.24 4.87 8.54
C ALA A 11 24.77 3.49 8.94
N GLY A 12 26.07 3.24 8.74
CA GLY A 12 26.71 2.00 9.18
C GLY A 12 26.56 1.81 10.69
N PRO A 13 26.36 0.58 11.18
CA PRO A 13 26.17 0.31 12.60
C PRO A 13 27.41 0.68 13.42
N ASP A 14 27.23 1.28 14.60
CA ASP A 14 28.31 1.70 15.49
C ASP A 14 28.87 0.51 16.28
N LEU A 15 29.82 -0.21 15.66
CA LEU A 15 30.39 -1.45 16.17
C LEU A 15 31.21 -1.29 17.45
N LEU A 16 31.85 -0.12 17.65
CA LEU A 16 32.72 0.12 18.80
C LEU A 16 31.93 0.38 20.08
N ARG A 17 30.72 0.95 19.96
CA ARG A 17 29.87 1.28 21.10
C ARG A 17 28.85 0.20 21.43
N VAL A 18 28.25 -0.43 20.42
CA VAL A 18 27.11 -1.35 20.59
C VAL A 18 27.51 -2.82 20.40
N GLY A 19 28.70 -3.08 19.83
CA GLY A 19 29.20 -4.44 19.56
C GLY A 19 28.70 -5.02 18.23
N PHE A 20 29.06 -6.28 17.97
CA PHE A 20 28.64 -7.00 16.76
C PHE A 20 27.21 -7.54 16.91
N ASN A 21 26.22 -6.72 16.55
CA ASN A 21 24.82 -7.11 16.63
C ASN A 21 24.25 -7.34 15.24
N ARG A 22 23.33 -8.29 15.12
CA ARG A 22 22.66 -8.55 13.84
C ARG A 22 21.57 -7.50 13.67
N ALA A 23 21.42 -6.93 12.48
CA ALA A 23 20.34 -5.97 12.18
C ALA A 23 18.93 -6.55 12.45
N SER A 24 18.80 -7.88 12.50
CA SER A 24 17.58 -8.57 12.89
C SER A 24 17.22 -8.44 14.38
N GLU A 25 18.20 -8.20 15.26
CA GLU A 25 17.97 -8.06 16.70
C GLU A 25 17.38 -6.68 17.06
N ASP A 26 17.67 -5.64 16.26
CA ASP A 26 17.09 -4.30 16.43
C ASP A 26 15.65 -4.19 15.92
N THR A 27 15.10 -5.26 15.33
CA THR A 27 13.73 -5.26 14.83
C THR A 27 12.74 -5.23 16.00
N ARG A 28 12.03 -4.12 16.17
CA ARG A 28 10.93 -4.04 17.14
C ARG A 28 9.74 -4.86 16.63
N PRO A 29 9.08 -5.66 17.49
CA PRO A 29 7.88 -6.38 17.09
C PRO A 29 6.78 -5.37 16.73
N VAL A 30 6.17 -5.56 15.56
CA VAL A 30 4.98 -4.80 15.15
C VAL A 30 3.81 -5.22 16.05
N HIS A 31 3.00 -4.25 16.47
CA HIS A 31 1.81 -4.51 17.29
C HIS A 31 0.88 -5.52 16.62
N GLU A 32 0.33 -6.49 17.36
CA GLU A 32 -0.44 -7.59 16.78
C GLU A 32 -1.67 -7.10 16.01
N VAL A 33 -2.36 -6.08 16.52
CA VAL A 33 -3.50 -5.47 15.82
C VAL A 33 -3.07 -4.87 14.47
N GLN A 34 -1.93 -4.19 14.44
CA GLN A 34 -1.40 -3.62 13.20
C GLN A 34 -1.06 -4.73 12.19
N ARG A 35 -0.52 -5.87 12.65
CA ARG A 35 -0.29 -7.03 11.79
C ARG A 35 -1.60 -7.58 11.23
N ILE A 36 -2.63 -7.69 12.06
CA ILE A 36 -3.97 -8.17 11.66
C ILE A 36 -4.59 -7.23 10.63
N GLU A 37 -4.49 -5.91 10.83
CA GLU A 37 -5.01 -4.92 9.88
C GLU A 37 -4.30 -4.95 8.54
N ILE A 38 -2.95 -4.99 8.53
CA ILE A 38 -2.18 -5.10 7.29
C ILE A 38 -2.57 -6.37 6.53
N HIS A 39 -2.69 -7.49 7.24
CA HIS A 39 -3.08 -8.76 6.64
C HIS A 39 -4.53 -8.73 6.12
N ARG A 40 -5.46 -8.12 6.87
CA ARG A 40 -6.84 -7.90 6.46
C ARG A 40 -6.90 -7.06 5.17
N ARG A 41 -6.12 -5.98 5.08
CA ARG A 41 -6.07 -5.12 3.89
C ARG A 41 -5.51 -5.87 2.68
N LEU A 42 -4.43 -6.63 2.86
CA LEU A 42 -3.78 -7.37 1.77
C LEU A 42 -4.63 -8.55 1.26
N ARG A 43 -5.32 -9.27 2.15
CA ARG A 43 -6.06 -10.49 1.80
C ARG A 43 -7.58 -10.32 1.72
N GLY A 44 -8.11 -9.18 2.13
CA GLY A 44 -9.54 -8.94 2.25
C GLY A 44 -10.28 -9.12 0.93
N PHE A 45 -9.70 -8.60 -0.16
CA PHE A 45 -10.28 -8.73 -1.49
C PHE A 45 -10.37 -10.19 -1.95
N GLU A 46 -9.28 -10.96 -1.88
CA GLU A 46 -9.30 -12.37 -2.30
C GLU A 46 -10.23 -13.21 -1.42
N GLY A 47 -10.30 -12.92 -0.12
CA GLY A 47 -11.28 -13.53 0.79
C GLY A 47 -12.72 -13.28 0.31
N LYS A 48 -13.07 -12.03 -0.01
CA LYS A 48 -14.38 -11.67 -0.57
C LYS A 48 -14.63 -12.37 -1.91
N MET A 49 -13.64 -12.42 -2.81
CA MET A 49 -13.80 -13.08 -4.10
C MET A 49 -14.05 -14.59 -3.96
N ASN A 50 -13.37 -15.26 -3.02
CA ASN A 50 -13.64 -16.68 -2.74
C ASN A 50 -15.07 -16.90 -2.26
N THR A 51 -15.61 -16.01 -1.42
CA THR A 51 -17.03 -16.10 -1.00
C THR A 51 -17.99 -15.84 -2.15
N VAL A 52 -17.70 -14.88 -3.04
CA VAL A 52 -18.51 -14.62 -4.23
C VAL A 52 -18.50 -15.80 -5.19
N GLU A 53 -17.35 -16.46 -5.37
CA GLU A 53 -17.27 -17.69 -6.18
C GLU A 53 -18.15 -18.81 -5.64
N GLN A 54 -18.19 -18.97 -4.31
CA GLN A 54 -18.98 -20.00 -3.65
C GLN A 54 -20.49 -19.73 -3.74
N ILE A 55 -20.91 -18.47 -3.64
CA ILE A 55 -22.33 -18.07 -3.58
C ILE A 55 -22.91 -17.84 -4.98
N TYR A 56 -22.20 -17.07 -5.81
CA TYR A 56 -22.68 -16.57 -7.10
C TYR A 56 -21.99 -17.24 -8.30
N GLY A 57 -20.98 -18.08 -8.05
CA GLY A 57 -20.25 -18.79 -9.08
C GLY A 57 -19.03 -18.05 -9.60
N LYS A 58 -18.19 -18.78 -10.36
CA LYS A 58 -16.90 -18.29 -10.87
C LYS A 58 -17.02 -17.08 -11.81
N ALA A 59 -18.07 -17.03 -12.64
CA ALA A 59 -18.26 -15.95 -13.59
C ALA A 59 -18.45 -14.59 -12.91
N ALA A 60 -19.20 -14.55 -11.81
CA ALA A 60 -19.42 -13.33 -11.02
C ALA A 60 -18.11 -12.82 -10.43
N ALA A 61 -17.30 -13.69 -9.81
CA ALA A 61 -16.01 -13.29 -9.25
C ALA A 61 -15.00 -12.88 -10.33
N MET A 62 -14.98 -13.56 -11.49
CA MET A 62 -14.14 -13.16 -12.61
C MET A 62 -14.49 -11.75 -13.09
N ARG A 63 -15.79 -11.43 -13.20
CA ARG A 63 -16.24 -10.10 -13.55
C ARG A 63 -15.77 -9.02 -12.57
N LEU A 64 -15.91 -9.26 -11.26
CA LEU A 64 -15.42 -8.31 -10.24
C LEU A 64 -13.89 -8.13 -10.29
N ARG A 65 -13.13 -9.21 -10.55
CA ARG A 65 -11.68 -9.10 -10.77
C ARG A 65 -11.35 -8.28 -12.02
N THR A 66 -12.10 -8.45 -13.10
CA THR A 66 -11.91 -7.62 -14.31
C THR A 66 -12.25 -6.16 -14.08
N GLU A 67 -13.33 -5.86 -13.36
CA GLU A 67 -13.71 -4.50 -12.99
C GLU A 67 -12.62 -3.83 -12.14
N LYS A 68 -12.08 -4.55 -11.14
CA LYS A 68 -10.94 -4.08 -10.35
C LYS A 68 -9.74 -3.71 -11.23
N VAL A 69 -9.30 -4.60 -12.12
CA VAL A 69 -8.14 -4.36 -13.01
C VAL A 69 -8.38 -3.14 -13.91
N LEU A 70 -9.59 -2.98 -14.44
CA LEU A 70 -9.96 -1.84 -15.27
C LEU A 70 -9.85 -0.52 -14.49
N LEU A 71 -10.29 -0.52 -13.23
CA LEU A 71 -10.27 0.66 -12.36
C LEU A 71 -8.87 0.99 -11.82
N GLU A 72 -7.99 0.00 -11.67
CA GLU A 72 -6.59 0.20 -11.30
C GLU A 72 -5.80 0.96 -12.37
N GLN A 73 -6.12 0.73 -13.64
CA GLN A 73 -5.45 1.35 -14.79
C GLN A 73 -5.78 2.84 -14.94
N HIS A 74 -6.93 3.28 -14.43
CA HIS A 74 -7.34 4.68 -14.52
C HIS A 74 -6.42 5.55 -13.65
N THR A 75 -5.61 6.39 -14.30
CA THR A 75 -4.68 7.30 -13.64
C THR A 75 -4.77 8.69 -14.27
N ARG A 76 -4.64 9.71 -13.43
CA ARG A 76 -4.51 11.12 -13.82
C ARG A 76 -3.13 11.37 -14.43
N LEU A 77 -2.87 12.63 -14.78
CA LEU A 77 -1.56 13.07 -15.26
C LEU A 77 -0.44 12.53 -14.37
N PRO A 78 0.68 12.09 -14.97
CA PRO A 78 1.81 11.54 -14.23
C PRO A 78 2.25 12.55 -13.18
N GLY A 79 2.26 12.11 -11.93
CA GLY A 79 2.61 12.97 -10.80
C GLY A 79 1.48 13.47 -9.93
N LEU A 80 0.26 13.56 -10.46
CA LEU A 80 -0.88 13.88 -9.62
C LEU A 80 -1.46 12.59 -9.04
N PRO A 81 -1.56 12.45 -7.71
CA PRO A 81 -2.24 11.29 -7.12
C PRO A 81 -3.66 11.22 -7.65
N SER A 82 -4.06 10.02 -8.04
CA SER A 82 -5.41 9.77 -8.55
C SER A 82 -6.28 9.29 -7.41
N SER A 83 -7.35 10.02 -7.11
CA SER A 83 -8.43 9.52 -6.26
C SER A 83 -9.14 8.41 -7.04
N ARG A 84 -8.74 7.15 -6.80
CA ARG A 84 -9.29 5.97 -7.48
C ARG A 84 -10.65 5.58 -6.89
N VAL A 85 -11.59 6.53 -6.85
CA VAL A 85 -12.88 6.37 -6.15
C VAL A 85 -13.60 5.09 -6.58
N GLY A 86 -13.66 4.79 -7.89
CA GLY A 86 -14.29 3.56 -8.36
C GLY A 86 -13.57 2.29 -7.89
N LEU A 87 -12.23 2.31 -7.78
CA LEU A 87 -11.50 1.18 -7.22
C LEU A 87 -11.81 1.02 -5.73
N ASP A 88 -11.88 2.14 -5.00
CA ASP A 88 -12.18 2.14 -3.58
C ASP A 88 -13.59 1.61 -3.30
N THR A 89 -14.58 1.94 -4.13
CA THR A 89 -15.93 1.38 -4.01
C THR A 89 -15.98 -0.13 -4.29
N VAL A 90 -15.23 -0.61 -5.30
CA VAL A 90 -15.16 -2.06 -5.58
C VAL A 90 -14.45 -2.83 -4.46
N LEU A 91 -13.46 -2.22 -3.81
CA LEU A 91 -12.78 -2.82 -2.66
C LEU A 91 -13.61 -2.70 -1.36
N GLY A 92 -14.54 -1.75 -1.31
CA GLY A 92 -15.30 -1.38 -0.12
C GLY A 92 -14.45 -0.63 0.90
N ASN A 93 -13.51 0.19 0.42
CA ASN A 93 -12.67 1.04 1.27
C ASN A 93 -13.39 2.36 1.62
N ASP A 94 -14.35 2.78 0.80
CA ASP A 94 -15.14 4.01 0.95
C ASP A 94 -16.06 4.01 2.17
N GLU A 95 -16.38 2.82 2.70
CA GLU A 95 -17.18 2.65 3.92
C GLU A 95 -16.34 2.70 5.21
N LEU A 96 -15.01 2.71 5.09
CA LEU A 96 -14.08 2.62 6.21
C LEU A 96 -13.36 3.96 6.41
N ILE A 97 -13.03 4.28 7.66
CA ILE A 97 -12.21 5.45 8.02
C ILE A 97 -10.80 4.92 8.32
N ASP A 98 -9.81 5.39 7.57
CA ASP A 98 -8.39 5.06 7.74
C ASP A 98 -7.67 6.15 8.55
N PHE A 99 -6.46 5.85 9.01
CA PHE A 99 -5.62 6.81 9.73
C PHE A 99 -5.29 8.05 8.89
N CYS A 100 -5.18 7.89 7.57
CA CYS A 100 -4.94 9.00 6.63
C CYS A 100 -6.07 10.02 6.64
N ASP A 101 -7.32 9.61 6.93
CA ASP A 101 -8.46 10.51 6.98
C ASP A 101 -8.44 11.42 8.23
N VAL A 102 -7.78 10.96 9.30
CA VAL A 102 -7.68 11.69 10.57
C VAL A 102 -6.38 12.49 10.67
N LEU A 103 -5.28 11.94 10.19
CA LEU A 103 -3.93 12.52 10.32
C LEU A 103 -3.45 13.23 9.05
N ASN A 104 -4.29 13.30 8.02
CA ASN A 104 -3.99 13.74 6.66
C ASN A 104 -3.01 12.82 5.92
N ASP A 105 -3.20 12.67 4.61
CA ASP A 105 -2.26 11.93 3.77
C ASP A 105 -0.94 12.73 3.64
N PRO A 106 0.23 12.15 3.93
CA PRO A 106 1.51 12.80 3.67
C PRO A 106 1.69 13.24 2.21
N GLN A 107 0.99 12.61 1.24
CA GLN A 107 0.98 13.03 -0.17
C GLN A 107 0.27 14.37 -0.41
N GLU A 108 -0.62 14.80 0.49
CA GLU A 108 -1.33 16.08 0.39
C GLU A 108 -0.60 17.23 1.11
N SER A 109 0.57 16.95 1.70
CA SER A 109 1.38 17.95 2.39
C SER A 109 1.87 19.05 1.44
N THR A 110 1.65 20.31 1.82
CA THR A 110 2.05 21.48 1.02
C THR A 110 3.56 21.67 0.93
N GLU A 111 4.31 21.01 1.82
CA GLU A 111 5.76 21.19 1.97
C GLU A 111 6.58 20.45 0.91
N VAL A 112 6.00 19.49 0.19
CA VAL A 112 6.70 18.72 -0.85
C VAL A 112 6.43 19.33 -2.23
N PRO A 113 7.37 20.07 -2.83
CA PRO A 113 7.18 20.62 -4.17
C PRO A 113 7.10 19.49 -5.19
N PHE A 114 5.93 19.37 -5.84
CA PHE A 114 5.70 18.35 -6.85
C PHE A 114 6.34 18.73 -8.20
N ARG A 115 7.36 17.99 -8.66
CA ARG A 115 8.01 18.18 -9.97
C ARG A 115 7.50 17.15 -10.97
N VAL A 116 6.62 17.60 -11.88
CA VAL A 116 6.02 16.75 -12.93
C VAL A 116 7.08 16.10 -13.83
N HIS A 117 8.15 16.85 -14.15
CA HIS A 117 9.21 16.40 -15.05
C HIS A 117 9.93 15.16 -14.49
N ASP A 118 10.41 15.25 -13.25
CA ASP A 118 11.12 14.18 -12.54
C ASP A 118 10.26 12.90 -12.48
N VAL A 119 8.95 13.04 -12.21
CA VAL A 119 8.05 11.87 -12.18
C VAL A 119 7.82 11.26 -13.56
N MET A 120 7.78 12.08 -14.61
CA MET A 120 7.62 11.59 -15.98
C MET A 120 8.88 10.87 -16.46
N GLU A 121 10.06 11.36 -16.11
CA GLU A 121 11.34 10.71 -16.43
C GLU A 121 11.42 9.30 -15.82
N VAL A 122 11.07 9.17 -14.54
CA VAL A 122 10.99 7.86 -13.85
C VAL A 122 9.94 6.95 -14.51
N LYS A 123 8.77 7.49 -14.85
CA LYS A 123 7.69 6.71 -15.48
C LYS A 123 8.08 6.19 -16.87
N LEU A 124 8.81 6.99 -17.64
CA LEU A 124 9.29 6.63 -18.98
C LEU A 124 10.61 5.84 -18.94
N ALA A 125 11.18 5.62 -17.75
CA ALA A 125 12.48 4.97 -17.54
C ALA A 125 13.62 5.62 -18.36
N ILE A 126 13.61 6.96 -18.42
CA ILE A 126 14.65 7.76 -19.14
C ILE A 126 15.78 8.18 -18.18
N PHE A 127 15.63 7.90 -16.88
CA PHE A 127 16.62 8.11 -15.82
C PHE A 127 16.75 6.86 -14.92
#